data_AF-A0A8J4WBR6-F1
#
_entry.id   AF-A0A8J4WBR6-F1
#
_cell.length_a   1.000
_cell.length_b   1.000
_cell.length_c   1.000
_cell.angle_alpha   90.00
_cell.angle_beta   90.00
_cell.angle_gamma   90.00
#
_symmetry.space_group_name_H-M   'P 1'
#
loop_
_entity.id
_entity.type
_entity.pdbx_description
1 polymer ?
#
loop_
_entity_poly.entity_id
_entity_poly.type
_entity_poly.pdbx_seq_one_letter_code
_entity_poly.pdbx_strand_id
1 'polypeptide(L)'
;MYRTYGYYPYPGTNHVGEYISYAEDFYAGLSLQYRYDPIREKLWEKDSRTPEFVYSASGNNLDQGLFSKIQTQELWVEEAYIFDKEKVSRSNEYAIPIIESIFFDDEIELNAVNLPNHGAIKGLPDDMVVETQAIVNGRGITLKPMTVELPTAIIGTIHIQAGIGGKDYNAVDMSWREFYAYYGKPYEIALQEKPKFVMSSFNTFNGVPVSANWGAVTELQNHRVAGNGKEAAELALKAGIDIEMVSTLYLEHFEQILEENPGLLQDIDTAVLKILQLKNEMGLFENPYVDEAREDEVILNPCFLEHTKDAAKRSCVLLKNEQMLPIRKEYKKIIIVGPFAGSNQLLGNWPCKGSFDDVVTLAEGLKQVDDSFDLQVYESLKDCPQAELEQCDYIVVAVGEDWKLSGEGHSSVNIELEASQQQLIREVKQTNKSYACVFFSGRPLALQNIIDDIPALLWCWYPGTQAGSAIAELITGQATPSGKLTMSFPRHSAQAPIYYNEYSTGRPANESSYSSRYQDCEIGPLFPFGHGLTYSGAQYSDFTISRDHVTADQELTISFQVSNPSGYNYSETAILYIEDLVSKAVRPVREMKKYQVVDLPEHQTVRPAANG
;
A
#
# COMPACT_ATOMS: atom_id res chain seq x y z
N MET A 1 -17.16 -2.44 7.76
CA MET A 1 -15.69 -2.26 7.66
C MET A 1 -15.37 -0.78 7.73
N TYR A 2 -14.54 -0.35 8.68
CA TYR A 2 -13.99 1.01 8.69
C TYR A 2 -13.09 1.15 7.46
N ARG A 3 -13.31 2.19 6.63
CA ARG A 3 -12.36 2.53 5.56
C ARG A 3 -11.35 3.52 6.12
N THR A 4 -10.17 3.01 6.47
CA THR A 4 -9.03 3.84 6.86
C THR A 4 -8.28 4.25 5.60
N TYR A 5 -8.41 5.52 5.19
CA TYR A 5 -7.61 6.10 4.11
C TYR A 5 -6.28 6.62 4.67
N GLY A 6 -5.36 5.71 4.99
CA GLY A 6 -3.95 6.01 5.28
C GLY A 6 -3.11 5.93 4.03
N TYR A 7 -3.14 6.95 3.18
CA TYR A 7 -2.20 7.01 2.07
C TYR A 7 -0.86 7.52 2.57
N TYR A 8 0.22 6.86 2.17
CA TYR A 8 1.57 7.42 2.25
C TYR A 8 1.76 8.38 1.08
N PRO A 9 1.76 9.70 1.30
CA PRO A 9 2.34 10.59 0.31
C PRO A 9 3.86 10.41 0.35
N TYR A 10 4.37 9.73 -0.66
CA TYR A 10 5.79 9.71 -1.04
C TYR A 10 6.74 8.83 -0.19
N PRO A 11 7.56 7.93 -0.78
CA PRO A 11 8.42 6.98 -0.04
C PRO A 11 9.67 7.60 0.60
N GLY A 12 9.65 8.89 0.92
CA GLY A 12 10.85 9.70 1.12
C GLY A 12 11.42 9.75 2.54
N THR A 13 10.95 8.92 3.48
CA THR A 13 11.41 9.01 4.86
C THR A 13 11.84 7.65 5.40
N ASN A 14 12.94 7.63 6.16
CA ASN A 14 13.37 6.48 6.98
C ASN A 14 12.38 6.17 8.12
N HIS A 15 11.33 6.98 8.22
CA HIS A 15 10.19 6.82 9.10
C HIS A 15 9.00 6.32 8.28
N VAL A 16 8.42 5.21 8.73
CA VAL A 16 7.07 4.78 8.39
C VAL A 16 6.20 5.16 9.59
N GLY A 17 5.46 6.27 9.51
CA GLY A 17 4.46 6.70 10.50
C GLY A 17 3.06 6.07 10.32
N GLU A 18 2.54 5.55 11.44
CA GLU A 18 1.16 5.67 11.95
C GLU A 18 -0.04 4.97 11.29
N TYR A 19 -0.15 4.76 9.97
CA TYR A 19 -1.38 4.17 9.41
C TYR A 19 -1.15 3.26 8.20
N ILE A 20 -1.57 2.00 8.32
CA ILE A 20 -1.76 1.07 7.20
C ILE A 20 -3.17 1.30 6.64
N SER A 21 -3.29 1.73 5.37
CA SER A 21 -4.58 1.72 4.69
C SER A 21 -4.89 0.33 4.18
N TYR A 22 -6.04 -0.19 4.59
CA TYR A 22 -6.73 -1.27 3.91
C TYR A 22 -7.75 -0.62 2.98
N ALA A 23 -7.49 -0.60 1.67
CA ALA A 23 -8.55 -0.40 0.68
C ALA A 23 -8.80 -1.75 0.00
N GLU A 24 -10.08 -2.13 -0.08
CA GLU A 24 -10.53 -3.48 -0.49
C GLU A 24 -9.97 -3.91 -1.87
N ASP A 25 -9.68 -2.96 -2.75
CA ASP A 25 -9.21 -3.22 -4.11
C ASP A 25 -7.88 -2.56 -4.50
N PHE A 26 -7.19 -1.87 -3.57
CA PHE A 26 -5.81 -1.42 -3.79
C PHE A 26 -4.96 -1.22 -2.54
N TYR A 27 -3.75 -1.77 -2.55
CA TYR A 27 -2.67 -1.30 -1.69
C TYR A 27 -1.91 -0.16 -2.40
N ALA A 28 -2.23 1.08 -1.98
CA ALA A 28 -1.59 2.36 -2.28
C ALA A 28 -1.53 2.85 -3.74
N GLY A 29 -2.12 4.01 -4.04
CA GLY A 29 -1.44 4.97 -4.93
C GLY A 29 -2.21 5.81 -5.97
N LEU A 30 -3.53 5.80 -6.13
CA LEU A 30 -4.14 6.43 -7.32
C LEU A 30 -4.35 7.94 -7.21
N SER A 31 -4.11 8.64 -8.33
CA SER A 31 -4.79 9.89 -8.67
C SER A 31 -5.07 9.99 -10.16
N LEU A 32 -6.34 10.24 -10.50
CA LEU A 32 -6.77 10.77 -11.79
C LEU A 32 -6.57 12.30 -11.78
N GLN A 33 -5.98 12.83 -12.86
CA GLN A 33 -5.70 14.25 -13.06
C GLN A 33 -6.79 14.91 -13.93
N TYR A 34 -7.23 16.11 -13.54
CA TYR A 34 -7.66 17.15 -14.48
C TYR A 34 -6.58 18.24 -14.57
N ARG A 35 -6.38 18.81 -15.77
CA ARG A 35 -5.24 19.65 -16.17
C ARG A 35 -5.48 21.17 -15.95
N TYR A 36 -4.61 21.86 -15.21
CA TYR A 36 -4.60 23.33 -15.01
C TYR A 36 -3.20 23.91 -15.33
N ASP A 37 -3.07 25.03 -16.06
CA ASP A 37 -1.79 25.73 -16.31
C ASP A 37 -1.56 26.82 -15.23
N PRO A 38 -0.67 26.59 -14.24
CA PRO A 38 -0.53 27.50 -13.09
C PRO A 38 0.29 28.75 -13.39
N ILE A 39 0.90 28.89 -14.58
CA ILE A 39 1.68 30.09 -14.94
C ILE A 39 0.77 31.18 -15.52
N ARG A 40 -0.42 30.80 -16.03
CA ARG A 40 -1.32 31.71 -16.76
C ARG A 40 -2.78 31.63 -16.31
N GLU A 41 -3.07 30.84 -15.27
CA GLU A 41 -4.41 30.65 -14.71
C GLU A 41 -5.49 30.32 -15.77
N LYS A 42 -5.14 29.47 -16.75
CA LYS A 42 -6.04 29.06 -17.84
C LYS A 42 -5.92 27.56 -18.16
N LEU A 43 -6.96 26.99 -18.77
CA LEU A 43 -6.93 25.64 -19.35
C LEU A 43 -6.03 25.63 -20.60
N TRP A 44 -5.32 24.53 -20.86
CA TRP A 44 -4.33 24.44 -21.95
C TRP A 44 -4.98 24.50 -23.34
N GLU A 45 -4.35 25.24 -24.27
CA GLU A 45 -4.86 25.47 -25.63
C GLU A 45 -4.20 24.57 -26.70
N LYS A 46 -4.89 24.50 -27.84
CA LYS A 46 -4.55 23.74 -29.06
C LYS A 46 -3.14 24.11 -29.55
N ASP A 47 -2.35 23.09 -29.92
CA ASP A 47 -0.96 23.14 -30.45
C ASP A 47 0.18 22.79 -29.48
N SER A 48 -0.13 22.26 -28.29
CA SER A 48 0.90 21.71 -27.38
C SER A 48 1.33 20.30 -27.80
N ARG A 49 2.62 20.10 -28.11
CA ARG A 49 3.21 18.82 -28.59
C ARG A 49 3.21 17.73 -27.51
N THR A 50 2.97 16.47 -27.91
CA THR A 50 2.94 15.27 -27.04
C THR A 50 4.07 14.29 -27.40
N PRO A 51 4.61 13.49 -26.45
CA PRO A 51 5.78 12.66 -26.66
C PRO A 51 5.50 11.16 -26.95
N GLU A 52 6.56 10.43 -27.35
CA GLU A 52 6.58 9.00 -27.66
C GLU A 52 6.68 8.12 -26.40
N PHE A 53 6.10 6.92 -26.40
CA PHE A 53 6.02 6.01 -25.24
C PHE A 53 7.15 4.96 -25.23
N VAL A 54 7.74 4.71 -24.07
CA VAL A 54 8.76 3.67 -23.85
C VAL A 54 8.21 2.56 -22.95
N TYR A 55 8.41 1.30 -23.35
CA TYR A 55 7.97 0.11 -22.61
C TYR A 55 9.16 -0.60 -21.97
N SER A 56 9.00 -1.02 -20.70
CA SER A 56 9.96 -1.79 -19.91
C SER A 56 9.26 -3.01 -19.32
N ALA A 57 9.76 -4.21 -19.62
CA ALA A 57 9.28 -5.47 -19.05
C ALA A 57 10.44 -6.36 -18.64
N SER A 58 10.23 -7.22 -17.64
CA SER A 58 11.13 -8.31 -17.27
C SER A 58 10.59 -9.62 -17.86
N GLY A 59 11.33 -10.23 -18.80
CA GLY A 59 11.03 -11.56 -19.35
C GLY A 59 11.05 -11.68 -20.89
N ASN A 60 11.27 -12.90 -21.38
CA ASN A 60 11.51 -13.25 -22.79
C ASN A 60 10.28 -13.29 -23.72
N ASN A 61 9.16 -12.63 -23.40
CA ASN A 61 7.86 -12.86 -24.07
C ASN A 61 7.34 -11.69 -24.92
N LEU A 62 8.20 -10.74 -25.28
CA LEU A 62 7.82 -9.65 -26.17
C LEU A 62 7.76 -10.15 -27.63
N ASP A 63 6.72 -9.78 -28.37
CA ASP A 63 6.68 -10.01 -29.82
C ASP A 63 7.72 -9.11 -30.52
N GLN A 64 8.93 -9.64 -30.69
CA GLN A 64 10.06 -8.95 -31.32
C GLN A 64 9.77 -8.51 -32.76
N GLY A 65 8.69 -9.00 -33.37
CA GLY A 65 8.24 -8.58 -34.70
C GLY A 65 7.62 -7.19 -34.73
N LEU A 66 7.05 -6.68 -33.64
CA LEU A 66 6.33 -5.40 -33.58
C LEU A 66 7.09 -4.28 -32.85
N PHE A 67 8.22 -4.63 -32.23
CA PHE A 67 8.97 -3.71 -31.41
C PHE A 67 10.46 -3.77 -31.76
N SER A 68 11.09 -2.61 -31.84
CA SER A 68 12.53 -2.50 -31.99
C SER A 68 13.16 -2.38 -30.61
N LYS A 69 14.09 -3.28 -30.28
CA LYS A 69 14.87 -3.18 -29.05
C LYS A 69 15.66 -1.87 -29.10
N ILE A 70 15.54 -1.06 -28.06
CA ILE A 70 16.32 0.16 -27.89
C ILE A 70 17.27 -0.01 -26.72
N GLN A 71 18.45 0.58 -26.86
CA GLN A 71 19.33 0.77 -25.73
C GLN A 71 18.83 2.00 -24.96
N THR A 72 18.15 1.77 -23.85
CA THR A 72 17.93 2.84 -22.88
C THR A 72 19.26 3.18 -22.22
N GLN A 73 19.44 4.43 -21.84
CA GLN A 73 20.59 4.77 -20.99
C GLN A 73 20.40 4.16 -19.59
N GLU A 74 19.16 3.85 -19.19
CA GLU A 74 18.77 3.32 -17.89
C GLU A 74 19.34 1.93 -17.58
N LEU A 75 20.13 1.85 -16.50
CA LEU A 75 20.87 0.66 -16.09
C LEU A 75 20.02 -0.42 -15.39
N TRP A 76 18.78 -0.10 -15.00
CA TRP A 76 17.83 -1.00 -14.36
C TRP A 76 16.81 -1.63 -15.33
N VAL A 77 16.92 -1.31 -16.61
CA VAL A 77 16.07 -1.88 -17.66
C VAL A 77 16.81 -3.07 -18.25
N GLU A 78 16.34 -4.29 -17.93
CA GLU A 78 16.93 -5.51 -18.51
C GLU A 78 16.80 -5.49 -20.04
N GLU A 79 15.65 -5.09 -20.56
CA GLU A 79 15.38 -4.85 -21.98
C GLU A 79 14.34 -3.74 -22.18
N ALA A 80 14.59 -2.82 -23.11
CA ALA A 80 13.63 -1.79 -23.50
C ALA A 80 13.33 -1.84 -24.98
N TYR A 81 12.11 -1.46 -25.31
CA TYR A 81 11.53 -1.65 -26.62
C TYR A 81 10.73 -0.42 -27.03
N ILE A 82 10.91 0.00 -28.28
CA ILE A 82 10.09 1.02 -28.94
C ILE A 82 9.17 0.34 -29.93
N PHE A 83 7.90 0.72 -29.94
CA PHE A 83 6.93 0.19 -30.87
C PHE A 83 7.26 0.62 -32.31
N ASP A 84 7.36 -0.36 -33.21
CA ASP A 84 7.69 -0.13 -34.61
C ASP A 84 6.41 -0.07 -35.46
N LYS A 85 5.86 1.13 -35.56
CA LYS A 85 4.62 1.42 -36.29
C LYS A 85 4.62 0.96 -37.75
N GLU A 86 5.79 0.78 -38.38
CA GLU A 86 5.91 0.36 -39.77
C GLU A 86 5.73 -1.15 -39.95
N LYS A 87 5.81 -1.93 -38.86
CA LYS A 87 5.66 -3.40 -38.87
C LYS A 87 4.23 -3.87 -38.66
N VAL A 88 3.27 -2.96 -38.56
CA VAL A 88 1.84 -3.24 -38.37
C VAL A 88 1.14 -3.28 -39.73
N SER A 89 0.37 -4.34 -39.99
CA SER A 89 -0.54 -4.42 -41.15
C SER A 89 -2.00 -4.38 -40.69
N ARG A 90 -2.91 -3.84 -41.52
CA ARG A 90 -4.35 -3.79 -41.21
C ARG A 90 -4.95 -5.19 -41.30
N SER A 91 -5.55 -5.69 -40.22
CA SER A 91 -6.41 -6.88 -40.28
C SER A 91 -7.86 -6.48 -40.65
N ASN A 92 -8.53 -7.33 -41.42
CA ASN A 92 -9.92 -7.14 -41.89
C ASN A 92 -10.93 -7.96 -41.04
N GLU A 93 -10.66 -8.15 -39.75
CA GLU A 93 -11.54 -8.95 -38.89
C GLU A 93 -12.66 -8.09 -38.30
N TYR A 94 -13.92 -8.47 -38.59
CA TYR A 94 -15.11 -7.89 -37.98
C TYR A 94 -15.51 -8.73 -36.74
N ALA A 95 -15.66 -8.09 -35.59
CA ALA A 95 -16.27 -8.70 -34.41
C ALA A 95 -17.80 -8.56 -34.43
N ILE A 96 -18.50 -9.67 -34.16
CA ILE A 96 -19.95 -9.75 -33.95
C ILE A 96 -20.21 -9.44 -32.46
N PRO A 97 -21.16 -8.56 -32.09
CA PRO A 97 -21.50 -8.32 -30.69
C PRO A 97 -22.23 -9.53 -30.08
N ILE A 98 -21.90 -9.85 -28.83
CA ILE A 98 -22.57 -10.87 -28.01
C ILE A 98 -23.91 -10.30 -27.49
N ILE A 99 -24.96 -11.12 -27.55
CA ILE A 99 -26.33 -10.86 -27.11
C ILE A 99 -26.45 -11.15 -25.61
N GLU A 100 -27.03 -10.23 -24.83
CA GLU A 100 -27.32 -10.41 -23.40
C GLU A 100 -28.84 -10.62 -23.15
N SER A 101 -29.22 -11.82 -22.66
CA SER A 101 -30.26 -12.06 -21.62
C SER A 101 -30.79 -13.51 -21.63
N ILE A 102 -31.06 -14.05 -20.44
CA ILE A 102 -31.85 -15.28 -20.20
C ILE A 102 -33.08 -14.87 -19.36
N PHE A 103 -34.27 -15.34 -19.76
CA PHE A 103 -35.53 -15.16 -19.04
C PHE A 103 -35.87 -16.42 -18.23
N PHE A 104 -36.35 -16.25 -17.00
CA PHE A 104 -37.01 -17.31 -16.20
C PHE A 104 -38.41 -16.81 -15.77
N ASP A 105 -39.43 -17.66 -15.92
CA ASP A 105 -40.81 -17.40 -15.43
C ASP A 105 -40.98 -17.75 -13.94
N ASP A 106 -40.09 -18.57 -13.38
CA ASP A 106 -40.12 -19.00 -11.98
C ASP A 106 -39.40 -17.98 -11.07
N GLU A 107 -39.86 -17.89 -9.82
CA GLU A 107 -39.21 -17.06 -8.79
C GLU A 107 -37.95 -17.75 -8.29
N ILE A 108 -36.79 -17.18 -8.61
CA ILE A 108 -35.48 -17.69 -8.22
C ILE A 108 -34.87 -16.72 -7.20
N GLU A 109 -34.58 -17.23 -6.01
CA GLU A 109 -33.80 -16.50 -5.01
C GLU A 109 -32.31 -16.67 -5.31
N LEU A 110 -31.65 -15.56 -5.59
CA LEU A 110 -30.21 -15.48 -5.77
C LEU A 110 -29.58 -15.08 -4.43
N ASN A 111 -28.61 -15.89 -4.01
CA ASN A 111 -27.96 -15.72 -2.70
C ASN A 111 -27.08 -14.46 -2.61
N ALA A 112 -26.65 -13.92 -3.75
CA ALA A 112 -25.93 -12.65 -3.85
C ALA A 112 -26.06 -12.10 -5.27
N VAL A 113 -26.37 -10.80 -5.39
CA VAL A 113 -26.32 -10.04 -6.64
C VAL A 113 -25.69 -8.67 -6.38
N ASN A 114 -24.99 -8.14 -7.38
CA ASN A 114 -24.39 -6.82 -7.36
C ASN A 114 -25.21 -5.86 -8.22
N LEU A 115 -26.04 -5.04 -7.58
CA LEU A 115 -26.92 -4.08 -8.26
C LEU A 115 -27.02 -2.76 -7.49
N PRO A 116 -27.40 -1.65 -8.15
CA PRO A 116 -27.65 -0.38 -7.46
C PRO A 116 -28.68 -0.54 -6.34
N ASN A 117 -28.41 0.11 -5.21
CA ASN A 117 -29.08 -0.11 -3.93
C ASN A 117 -30.60 0.04 -4.00
N HIS A 118 -31.12 1.06 -4.68
CA HIS A 118 -32.56 1.33 -4.80
C HIS A 118 -33.37 1.09 -3.49
N GLY A 119 -32.82 1.47 -2.34
CA GLY A 119 -33.43 1.28 -1.02
C GLY A 119 -33.31 -0.11 -0.38
N ALA A 120 -32.56 -1.06 -0.96
CA ALA A 120 -32.32 -2.39 -0.41
C ALA A 120 -31.56 -2.36 0.93
N ILE A 121 -30.54 -1.51 1.01
CA ILE A 121 -29.83 -1.19 2.24
C ILE A 121 -30.20 0.23 2.61
N LYS A 122 -31.00 0.36 3.67
CA LYS A 122 -31.49 1.64 4.15
C LYS A 122 -30.32 2.50 4.64
N GLY A 123 -30.08 3.64 4.01
CA GLY A 123 -29.00 4.58 4.36
C GLY A 123 -27.86 4.68 3.33
N LEU A 124 -27.86 3.83 2.30
CA LEU A 124 -26.93 3.95 1.16
C LEU A 124 -27.60 4.67 -0.04
N PRO A 125 -26.84 5.41 -0.87
CA PRO A 125 -27.36 6.02 -2.10
C PRO A 125 -27.96 5.00 -3.06
N ASP A 126 -29.05 5.33 -3.74
CA ASP A 126 -29.79 4.40 -4.61
C ASP A 126 -28.98 3.90 -5.82
N ASP A 127 -27.97 4.64 -6.25
CA ASP A 127 -27.08 4.33 -7.36
C ASP A 127 -25.82 3.55 -6.95
N MET A 128 -25.57 3.40 -5.65
CA MET A 128 -24.45 2.61 -5.13
C MET A 128 -24.70 1.13 -5.36
N VAL A 129 -23.77 0.43 -6.02
CA VAL A 129 -23.86 -1.03 -6.22
C VAL A 129 -23.65 -1.72 -4.88
N VAL A 130 -24.64 -2.50 -4.46
CA VAL A 130 -24.63 -3.26 -3.21
C VAL A 130 -24.70 -4.75 -3.52
N GLU A 131 -23.95 -5.54 -2.76
CA GLU A 131 -24.07 -6.99 -2.78
C GLU A 131 -25.17 -7.40 -1.79
N THR A 132 -26.27 -7.95 -2.29
CA THR A 132 -27.37 -8.40 -1.45
C THR A 132 -28.12 -9.55 -2.10
N GLN A 133 -28.99 -10.21 -1.34
CA GLN A 133 -29.86 -11.25 -1.90
C GLN A 133 -30.90 -10.61 -2.82
N ALA A 134 -31.29 -11.31 -3.88
CA ALA A 134 -32.34 -10.82 -4.76
C ALA A 134 -33.29 -11.92 -5.19
N ILE A 135 -34.52 -11.51 -5.46
CA ILE A 135 -35.55 -12.34 -6.05
C ILE A 135 -35.66 -11.93 -7.51
N VAL A 136 -35.46 -12.88 -8.41
CA VAL A 136 -35.61 -12.69 -9.85
C VAL A 136 -36.83 -13.46 -10.33
N ASN A 137 -37.73 -12.79 -11.03
CA ASN A 137 -38.86 -13.42 -11.72
C ASN A 137 -39.18 -12.69 -13.03
N GLY A 138 -40.19 -13.16 -13.78
CA GLY A 138 -40.61 -12.58 -15.05
C GLY A 138 -41.05 -11.10 -15.04
N ARG A 139 -41.01 -10.42 -13.88
CA ARG A 139 -41.30 -8.98 -13.73
C ARG A 139 -40.06 -8.13 -13.42
N GLY A 140 -38.90 -8.73 -13.18
CA GLY A 140 -37.64 -8.03 -12.91
C GLY A 140 -36.90 -8.55 -11.68
N ILE A 141 -35.88 -7.80 -11.25
CA ILE A 141 -35.05 -8.12 -10.09
C ILE A 141 -35.51 -7.25 -8.92
N THR A 142 -35.81 -7.87 -7.78
CA THR A 142 -36.12 -7.17 -6.52
C THR A 142 -35.08 -7.53 -5.47
N LEU A 143 -34.40 -6.53 -4.91
CA LEU A 143 -33.41 -6.71 -3.86
C LEU A 143 -34.09 -6.97 -2.50
N LYS A 144 -33.57 -7.91 -1.71
CA LYS A 144 -34.04 -8.15 -0.35
C LYS A 144 -33.49 -7.07 0.59
N PRO A 145 -34.33 -6.45 1.44
CA PRO A 145 -33.84 -5.48 2.41
C PRO A 145 -32.87 -6.10 3.42
N MET A 146 -31.69 -5.51 3.59
CA MET A 146 -30.74 -5.88 4.62
C MET A 146 -30.59 -4.76 5.65
N THR A 147 -30.72 -5.11 6.93
CA THR A 147 -30.41 -4.21 8.05
C THR A 147 -28.95 -4.43 8.43
N VAL A 148 -28.04 -3.66 7.83
CA VAL A 148 -26.63 -3.65 8.21
C VAL A 148 -26.36 -2.34 8.92
N GLU A 149 -25.96 -2.39 10.19
CA GLU A 149 -25.36 -1.23 10.85
C GLU A 149 -24.00 -0.98 10.19
N LEU A 150 -23.95 0.01 9.29
CA LEU A 150 -22.71 0.52 8.73
C LEU A 150 -21.91 1.23 9.85
N PRO A 151 -20.56 1.17 9.83
CA PRO A 151 -19.74 1.82 10.84
C PRO A 151 -19.96 3.34 10.85
N THR A 152 -20.01 3.90 12.06
CA THR A 152 -20.51 5.24 12.39
C THR A 152 -19.54 6.40 12.14
N ALA A 153 -18.33 6.18 11.58
CA ALA A 153 -17.41 7.28 11.24
C ALA A 153 -16.32 6.86 10.23
N ILE A 154 -16.06 7.72 9.25
CA ILE A 154 -14.79 7.77 8.51
C ILE A 154 -13.94 8.86 9.17
N ILE A 155 -12.82 8.48 9.78
CA ILE A 155 -11.79 9.39 10.26
C ILE A 155 -10.79 9.57 9.12
N GLY A 156 -10.66 10.78 8.58
CA GLY A 156 -9.52 11.15 7.75
C GLY A 156 -8.41 11.69 8.66
N THR A 157 -7.20 11.16 8.56
CA THR A 157 -6.03 11.75 9.24
C THR A 157 -5.14 12.40 8.19
N ILE A 158 -4.75 13.68 8.40
CA ILE A 158 -3.81 14.39 7.54
C ILE A 158 -2.48 14.44 8.28
N HIS A 159 -1.60 13.50 7.98
CA HIS A 159 -0.21 13.50 8.46
C HIS A 159 0.71 13.75 7.26
N ILE A 160 1.39 14.90 7.24
CA ILE A 160 2.36 15.23 6.18
C ILE A 160 3.69 14.55 6.51
N GLN A 161 3.88 13.35 5.99
CA GLN A 161 5.07 12.54 6.25
C GLN A 161 6.22 12.91 5.30
N ALA A 162 6.87 14.04 5.58
CA ALA A 162 8.05 14.52 4.86
C ALA A 162 9.08 15.16 5.79
N GLY A 163 9.11 14.72 7.06
CA GLY A 163 9.98 15.29 8.08
C GLY A 163 11.45 15.25 7.66
N ILE A 164 12.13 16.40 7.73
CA ILE A 164 13.52 16.53 7.26
C ILE A 164 14.41 15.46 7.95
N GLY A 165 15.15 14.71 7.13
CA GLY A 165 16.03 13.63 7.61
C GLY A 165 15.29 12.37 8.09
N GLY A 166 14.00 12.23 7.80
CA GLY A 166 13.19 11.08 8.22
C GLY A 166 12.98 11.02 9.73
N LYS A 167 13.00 12.16 10.41
CA LYS A 167 12.74 12.27 11.85
C LYS A 167 11.28 12.59 12.11
N ASP A 168 10.70 11.92 13.09
CA ASP A 168 9.33 12.19 13.52
C ASP A 168 9.15 13.62 14.04
N TYR A 169 7.94 14.15 13.86
CA TYR A 169 7.49 15.51 14.21
C TYR A 169 8.29 16.67 13.58
N ASN A 170 9.35 16.36 12.83
CA ASN A 170 10.29 17.36 12.36
C ASN A 170 9.66 18.24 11.27
N ALA A 171 10.27 19.40 11.05
CA ALA A 171 9.80 20.35 10.05
C ALA A 171 9.68 19.72 8.65
N VAL A 172 8.65 20.14 7.93
CA VAL A 172 8.44 19.88 6.51
C VAL A 172 8.58 21.18 5.74
N ASP A 173 9.43 21.17 4.72
CA ASP A 173 9.63 22.31 3.83
C ASP A 173 9.62 21.82 2.38
N MET A 174 8.67 22.32 1.58
CA MET A 174 8.56 21.99 0.16
C MET A 174 7.80 23.05 -0.62
N SER A 175 8.05 23.09 -1.93
CA SER A 175 7.27 23.96 -2.82
C SER A 175 5.80 23.53 -2.87
N TRP A 176 4.88 24.48 -3.03
CA TRP A 176 3.47 24.19 -3.26
C TRP A 176 3.22 23.32 -4.50
N ARG A 177 4.07 23.44 -5.54
CA ARG A 177 4.00 22.56 -6.71
C ARG A 177 4.19 21.10 -6.32
N GLU A 178 5.19 20.81 -5.50
CA GLU A 178 5.50 19.46 -5.02
C GLU A 178 4.37 18.94 -4.12
N PHE A 179 3.87 19.80 -3.23
CA PHE A 179 2.73 19.47 -2.39
C PHE A 179 1.53 19.07 -3.23
N TYR A 180 1.00 19.95 -4.08
CA TYR A 180 -0.19 19.63 -4.88
C TYR A 180 0.00 18.48 -5.87
N ALA A 181 1.22 18.28 -6.37
CA ALA A 181 1.51 17.19 -7.28
C ALA A 181 1.51 15.81 -6.59
N TYR A 182 2.04 15.71 -5.37
CA TYR A 182 2.31 14.39 -4.75
C TYR A 182 1.82 14.26 -3.31
N TYR A 183 2.01 15.28 -2.47
CA TYR A 183 1.68 15.17 -1.04
C TYR A 183 0.23 15.52 -0.70
N GLY A 184 -0.34 16.50 -1.38
CA GLY A 184 -1.70 16.98 -1.18
C GLY A 184 -2.77 16.09 -1.79
N LYS A 185 -2.40 15.34 -2.84
CA LYS A 185 -3.33 14.57 -3.67
C LYS A 185 -4.07 13.47 -2.89
N PRO A 186 -3.43 12.70 -2.00
CA PRO A 186 -4.16 11.71 -1.22
C PRO A 186 -5.19 12.35 -0.28
N TYR A 187 -4.90 13.51 0.30
CA TYR A 187 -5.87 14.23 1.12
C TYR A 187 -7.03 14.76 0.27
N GLU A 188 -6.76 15.28 -0.93
CA GLU A 188 -7.80 15.70 -1.86
C GLU A 188 -8.78 14.56 -2.15
N ILE A 189 -8.27 13.35 -2.40
CA ILE A 189 -9.08 12.15 -2.65
C ILE A 189 -9.87 11.76 -1.41
N ALA A 190 -9.21 11.70 -0.25
CA ALA A 190 -9.90 11.37 1.00
C ALA A 190 -11.01 12.40 1.32
N LEU A 191 -10.80 13.67 1.04
CA LEU A 191 -11.78 14.74 1.27
C LEU A 191 -12.97 14.67 0.31
N GLN A 192 -12.81 14.11 -0.90
CA GLN A 192 -13.93 13.87 -1.84
C GLN A 192 -14.94 12.87 -1.27
N GLU A 193 -14.49 11.95 -0.42
CA GLU A 193 -15.35 11.01 0.33
C GLU A 193 -16.10 11.66 1.50
N LYS A 194 -15.91 12.97 1.72
CA LYS A 194 -16.56 13.77 2.78
C LYS A 194 -16.41 13.12 4.16
N PRO A 195 -15.17 12.91 4.63
CA PRO A 195 -14.92 12.30 5.92
C PRO A 195 -15.55 13.14 7.02
N LYS A 196 -16.01 12.49 8.10
CA LYS A 196 -16.68 13.16 9.21
C LYS A 196 -15.71 13.96 10.08
N PHE A 197 -14.44 13.57 10.05
CA PHE A 197 -13.36 14.25 10.75
C PHE A 197 -12.10 14.33 9.92
N VAL A 198 -11.31 15.36 10.23
CA VAL A 198 -9.93 15.51 9.79
C VAL A 198 -9.06 15.74 11.02
N MET A 199 -8.02 14.94 11.16
CA MET A 199 -6.96 15.14 12.15
C MET A 199 -5.81 15.92 11.52
N SER A 200 -5.33 16.97 12.20
CA SER A 200 -4.16 17.74 11.77
C SER A 200 -2.85 17.07 12.19
N SER A 201 -1.74 17.49 11.58
CA SER A 201 -0.41 16.94 11.84
C SER A 201 0.40 17.73 12.87
N PHE A 202 1.41 17.09 13.44
CA PHE A 202 2.33 17.68 14.43
C PHE A 202 3.37 18.64 13.82
N ASN A 203 3.78 18.38 12.58
CA ASN A 203 4.90 19.07 11.94
C ASN A 203 4.56 20.52 11.57
N THR A 204 5.60 21.31 11.28
CA THR A 204 5.44 22.54 10.50
C THR A 204 5.38 22.23 9.01
N PHE A 205 4.64 23.03 8.25
CA PHE A 205 4.69 23.08 6.80
C PHE A 205 5.17 24.47 6.38
N ASN A 206 6.35 24.55 5.76
CA ASN A 206 7.00 25.80 5.35
C ASN A 206 7.11 26.81 6.52
N GLY A 207 7.46 26.30 7.71
CA GLY A 207 7.68 27.10 8.93
C GLY A 207 6.43 27.45 9.72
N VAL A 208 5.23 27.08 9.25
CA VAL A 208 3.97 27.28 9.97
C VAL A 208 3.50 25.93 10.55
N PRO A 209 3.29 25.79 11.87
CA PRO A 209 2.71 24.58 12.45
C PRO A 209 1.38 24.23 11.77
N VAL A 210 1.23 22.97 11.35
CA VAL A 210 -0.03 22.45 10.78
C VAL A 210 -1.07 22.19 11.87
N SER A 211 -0.60 22.09 13.12
CA SER A 211 -1.31 21.79 14.36
C SER A 211 -2.76 22.30 14.41
N ALA A 212 -3.70 21.60 15.08
CA ALA A 212 -3.46 20.84 16.32
C ALA A 212 -4.27 19.53 16.53
N ASN A 213 -3.59 18.39 16.69
CA ASN A 213 -4.12 17.20 17.35
C ASN A 213 -3.12 16.54 18.33
N TRP A 214 -3.61 15.91 19.40
CA TRP A 214 -2.93 15.32 20.59
C TRP A 214 -1.87 16.21 21.26
N GLY A 215 -2.26 17.01 22.25
CA GLY A 215 -1.33 17.94 22.94
C GLY A 215 -0.77 19.05 22.04
N ALA A 216 -0.98 18.99 20.72
CA ALA A 216 -0.41 19.91 19.75
C ALA A 216 -0.84 21.37 19.91
N VAL A 217 -1.99 21.66 20.51
CA VAL A 217 -2.33 23.05 20.88
C VAL A 217 -1.27 23.57 21.86
N THR A 218 -0.91 22.76 22.87
CA THR A 218 0.15 23.12 23.82
C THR A 218 1.52 23.21 23.14
N GLU A 219 1.78 22.36 22.15
CA GLU A 219 3.03 22.34 21.38
C GLU A 219 3.24 23.57 20.48
N LEU A 220 2.23 24.40 20.23
CA LEU A 220 2.42 25.71 19.60
C LEU A 220 3.42 26.57 20.38
N GLN A 221 3.53 26.37 21.69
CA GLN A 221 4.55 26.98 22.53
C GLN A 221 5.94 26.40 22.26
N ASN A 222 6.05 25.08 22.04
CA ASN A 222 7.30 24.41 21.70
C ASN A 222 7.80 24.81 20.29
N HIS A 223 6.88 24.98 19.35
CA HIS A 223 7.11 25.58 18.03
C HIS A 223 7.42 27.08 18.10
N ARG A 224 7.23 27.72 19.27
CA ARG A 224 7.50 29.13 19.55
C ARG A 224 6.67 30.10 18.72
N VAL A 225 5.47 29.68 18.30
CA VAL A 225 4.49 30.56 17.66
C VAL A 225 3.47 31.13 18.67
N ALA A 226 3.43 30.56 19.88
CA ALA A 226 2.67 31.07 21.02
C ALA A 226 3.59 31.27 22.24
N GLY A 227 3.43 32.38 22.96
CA GLY A 227 4.20 32.68 24.17
C GLY A 227 3.64 32.04 25.45
N ASN A 228 2.40 31.57 25.43
CA ASN A 228 1.71 30.91 26.55
C ASN A 228 0.50 30.09 26.05
N GLY A 229 -0.15 29.36 26.96
CA GLY A 229 -1.31 28.51 26.67
C GLY A 229 -2.52 29.26 26.10
N LYS A 230 -2.80 30.48 26.56
CA LYS A 230 -3.90 31.31 26.02
C LYS A 230 -3.66 31.66 24.55
N GLU A 231 -2.47 32.16 24.23
CA GLU A 231 -2.10 32.50 22.85
C GLU A 231 -2.16 31.26 21.94
N ALA A 232 -1.75 30.10 22.46
CA ALA A 232 -1.84 28.84 21.73
C ALA A 232 -3.29 28.43 21.44
N ALA A 233 -4.17 28.49 22.44
CA ALA A 233 -5.60 28.23 22.27
C ALA A 233 -6.25 29.19 21.27
N GLU A 234 -5.95 30.48 21.37
CA GLU A 234 -6.48 31.50 20.47
C GLU A 234 -6.03 31.27 19.01
N LEU A 235 -4.76 30.91 18.79
CA LEU A 235 -4.24 30.59 17.46
C LEU A 235 -4.92 29.33 16.87
N ALA A 236 -5.11 28.29 17.67
CA ALA A 236 -5.75 27.06 17.21
C ALA A 236 -7.23 27.28 16.85
N LEU A 237 -7.97 28.08 17.63
CA LEU A 237 -9.35 28.47 17.31
C LEU A 237 -9.42 29.26 15.99
N LYS A 238 -8.53 30.26 15.83
CA LYS A 238 -8.42 31.05 14.58
C LYS A 238 -8.07 30.20 13.36
N ALA A 239 -7.34 29.10 13.56
CA ALA A 239 -6.99 28.15 12.50
C ALA A 239 -8.12 27.17 12.17
N GLY A 240 -9.23 27.17 12.93
CA GLY A 240 -10.38 26.30 12.70
C GLY A 240 -10.25 24.91 13.34
N ILE A 241 -9.44 24.77 14.40
CA ILE A 241 -9.37 23.52 15.17
C ILE A 241 -10.59 23.39 16.07
N ASP A 242 -11.50 22.50 15.68
CA ASP A 242 -12.80 22.31 16.34
C ASP A 242 -12.70 21.53 17.67
N ILE A 243 -11.72 20.62 17.83
CA ILE A 243 -11.56 19.74 19.00
C ILE A 243 -10.10 19.78 19.50
N GLU A 244 -9.91 20.11 20.78
CA GLU A 244 -8.64 19.95 21.48
C GLU A 244 -8.54 18.52 22.06
N MET A 245 -7.44 17.83 21.76
CA MET A 245 -7.20 16.45 22.23
C MET A 245 -6.09 16.43 23.28
N VAL A 246 -6.39 15.89 24.47
CA VAL A 246 -5.43 15.56 25.56
C VAL A 246 -4.72 16.77 26.23
N SER A 247 -5.03 18.01 25.84
CA SER A 247 -4.74 19.24 26.61
C SER A 247 -6.03 19.97 27.05
N THR A 248 -5.89 21.02 27.86
CA THR A 248 -6.99 21.73 28.53
C THR A 248 -7.02 23.23 28.21
N LEU A 249 -6.29 23.72 27.21
CA LEU A 249 -6.09 25.14 26.97
C LEU A 249 -7.37 25.85 26.51
N TYR A 250 -8.24 25.19 25.76
CA TYR A 250 -9.56 25.73 25.42
C TYR A 250 -10.41 25.89 26.68
N LEU A 251 -10.45 24.85 27.53
CA LEU A 251 -11.22 24.88 28.77
C LEU A 251 -10.71 25.95 29.75
N GLU A 252 -9.40 26.11 29.85
CA GLU A 252 -8.75 27.03 30.79
C GLU A 252 -8.83 28.50 30.37
N HIS A 253 -8.85 28.79 29.06
CA HIS A 253 -8.68 30.14 28.54
C HIS A 253 -9.86 30.71 27.74
N PHE A 254 -10.89 29.92 27.46
CA PHE A 254 -12.04 30.31 26.63
C PHE A 254 -12.67 31.66 27.03
N GLU A 255 -12.93 31.89 28.33
CA GLU A 255 -13.58 33.11 28.81
C GLU A 255 -12.75 34.34 28.49
N GLN A 256 -11.45 34.29 28.82
CA GLN A 256 -10.52 35.37 28.56
C GLN A 256 -10.36 35.63 27.05
N ILE A 257 -10.28 34.57 26.24
CA ILE A 257 -10.16 34.68 24.78
C ILE A 257 -11.39 35.42 24.21
N LEU A 258 -12.60 35.11 24.69
CA LEU A 258 -13.82 35.77 24.22
C LEU A 258 -13.98 37.21 24.72
N GLU A 259 -13.53 37.52 25.94
CA GLU A 259 -13.49 38.89 26.43
C GLU A 259 -12.58 39.77 25.55
N GLU A 260 -11.42 39.25 25.15
CA GLU A 260 -10.43 39.97 24.33
C GLU A 260 -10.78 39.94 22.83
N ASN A 261 -11.39 38.85 22.35
CA ASN A 261 -11.72 38.61 20.94
C ASN A 261 -13.16 38.10 20.77
N PRO A 262 -14.19 38.93 21.02
CA PRO A 262 -15.60 38.50 20.96
C PRO A 262 -16.04 38.01 19.58
N GLY A 263 -15.32 38.34 18.51
CA GLY A 263 -15.58 37.83 17.17
C GLY A 263 -15.41 36.31 17.02
N LEU A 264 -14.60 35.67 17.88
CA LEU A 264 -14.40 34.21 17.85
C LEU A 264 -15.61 33.41 18.35
N LEU A 265 -16.61 34.06 18.95
CA LEU A 265 -17.82 33.37 19.40
C LEU A 265 -18.52 32.65 18.24
N GLN A 266 -18.53 33.25 17.05
CA GLN A 266 -19.13 32.62 15.87
C GLN A 266 -18.36 31.36 15.42
N ASP A 267 -17.03 31.40 15.49
CA ASP A 267 -16.19 30.25 15.15
C ASP A 267 -16.37 29.12 16.17
N ILE A 268 -16.48 29.45 17.46
CA ILE A 268 -16.77 28.50 18.54
C ILE A 268 -18.16 27.89 18.37
N ASP A 269 -19.20 28.70 18.14
CA ASP A 269 -20.56 28.21 17.89
C ASP A 269 -20.58 27.26 16.67
N THR A 270 -19.79 27.57 15.65
CA THR A 270 -19.63 26.71 14.47
C THR A 270 -18.96 25.37 14.82
N ALA A 271 -17.86 25.39 15.58
CA ALA A 271 -17.18 24.19 16.06
C ALA A 271 -18.11 23.31 16.91
N VAL A 272 -18.80 23.92 17.89
CA VAL A 272 -19.78 23.24 18.75
C VAL A 272 -20.90 22.62 17.91
N LEU A 273 -21.46 23.38 16.95
CA LEU A 273 -22.54 22.89 16.10
C LEU A 273 -22.11 21.67 15.28
N LYS A 274 -20.92 21.67 14.68
CA LYS A 274 -20.39 20.50 13.95
C LYS A 274 -20.30 19.27 14.84
N ILE A 275 -19.80 19.41 16.07
CA ILE A 275 -19.66 18.31 17.03
C ILE A 275 -21.05 17.78 17.44
N LEU A 276 -21.99 18.66 17.74
CA LEU A 276 -23.36 18.27 18.11
C LEU A 276 -24.09 17.62 16.93
N GLN A 277 -23.95 18.16 15.71
CA GLN A 277 -24.49 17.56 14.49
C GLN A 277 -23.97 16.15 14.30
N LEU A 278 -22.67 15.94 14.46
CA LEU A 278 -22.09 14.62 14.36
C LEU A 278 -22.62 13.67 15.44
N LYS A 279 -22.67 14.09 16.71
CA LYS A 279 -23.25 13.26 17.79
C LYS A 279 -24.69 12.87 17.49
N ASN A 280 -25.45 13.77 16.86
CA ASN A 280 -26.82 13.51 16.41
C ASN A 280 -26.87 12.54 15.23
N GLU A 281 -26.00 12.70 14.23
CA GLU A 281 -25.89 11.77 13.10
C GLU A 281 -25.49 10.36 13.55
N MET A 282 -24.68 10.25 14.60
CA MET A 282 -24.32 8.98 15.24
C MET A 282 -25.44 8.41 16.13
N GLY A 283 -26.55 9.13 16.32
CA GLY A 283 -27.68 8.72 17.16
C GLY A 283 -27.40 8.76 18.67
N LEU A 284 -26.34 9.46 19.11
CA LEU A 284 -25.91 9.46 20.51
C LEU A 284 -26.86 10.23 21.44
N PHE A 285 -27.76 11.06 20.91
CA PHE A 285 -28.80 11.70 21.73
C PHE A 285 -29.94 10.73 22.05
N GLU A 286 -30.22 9.77 21.17
CA GLU A 286 -31.27 8.76 21.34
C GLU A 286 -30.74 7.50 22.03
N ASN A 287 -29.57 7.02 21.62
CA ASN A 287 -28.93 5.84 22.17
C ASN A 287 -27.43 6.08 22.44
N PRO A 288 -27.07 6.59 23.63
CA PRO A 288 -25.69 6.95 23.95
C PRO A 288 -24.75 5.77 24.21
N TYR A 289 -25.27 4.54 24.31
CA TYR A 289 -24.50 3.35 24.68
C TYR A 289 -24.60 2.24 23.63
N VAL A 290 -23.52 1.49 23.48
CA VAL A 290 -23.47 0.26 22.66
C VAL A 290 -23.89 -0.95 23.50
N ASP A 291 -24.32 -2.02 22.83
CA ASP A 291 -24.56 -3.32 23.49
C ASP A 291 -23.23 -4.05 23.69
N GLU A 292 -22.79 -4.16 24.94
CA GLU A 292 -21.54 -4.81 25.33
C GLU A 292 -21.53 -6.31 24.96
N ALA A 293 -22.68 -6.97 24.88
CA ALA A 293 -22.75 -8.40 24.52
C ALA A 293 -22.26 -8.70 23.09
N ARG A 294 -22.21 -7.69 22.22
CA ARG A 294 -21.71 -7.83 20.84
C ARG A 294 -20.21 -8.02 20.75
N GLU A 295 -19.46 -7.69 21.82
CA GLU A 295 -18.00 -7.86 21.82
C GLU A 295 -17.62 -9.33 21.58
N ASP A 296 -18.27 -10.26 22.27
CA ASP A 296 -18.04 -11.71 22.15
C ASP A 296 -18.37 -12.26 20.75
N GLU A 297 -19.24 -11.59 20.00
CA GLU A 297 -19.62 -12.00 18.63
C GLU A 297 -18.63 -11.49 17.57
N VAL A 298 -17.90 -10.42 17.87
CA VAL A 298 -17.07 -9.67 16.91
C VAL A 298 -15.58 -9.94 17.11
N ILE A 299 -15.11 -9.98 18.35
CA ILE A 299 -13.69 -10.17 18.66
C ILE A 299 -13.25 -11.57 18.27
N LEU A 300 -12.16 -11.66 17.49
CA LEU A 300 -11.59 -12.91 16.98
C LEU A 300 -12.59 -13.80 16.22
N ASN A 301 -13.64 -13.19 15.64
CA ASN A 301 -14.62 -13.93 14.85
C ASN A 301 -13.91 -14.72 13.73
N PRO A 302 -14.19 -16.02 13.56
CA PRO A 302 -13.51 -16.86 12.56
C PRO A 302 -13.56 -16.30 11.13
N CYS A 303 -14.65 -15.64 10.76
CA CYS A 303 -14.77 -15.01 9.44
C CYS A 303 -13.76 -13.86 9.29
N PHE A 304 -13.54 -13.04 10.33
CA PHE A 304 -12.56 -11.95 10.27
C PHE A 304 -11.12 -12.46 10.32
N LEU A 305 -10.88 -13.57 11.02
CA LEU A 305 -9.57 -14.23 11.00
C LEU A 305 -9.24 -14.74 9.59
N GLU A 306 -10.20 -15.33 8.87
CA GLU A 306 -9.95 -15.75 7.48
C GLU A 306 -9.63 -14.56 6.56
N HIS A 307 -10.36 -13.44 6.69
CA HIS A 307 -10.04 -12.21 5.94
C HIS A 307 -8.66 -11.65 6.32
N THR A 308 -8.26 -11.73 7.60
CA THR A 308 -6.94 -11.30 8.06
C THR A 308 -5.85 -12.15 7.43
N LYS A 309 -6.06 -13.47 7.34
CA LYS A 309 -5.14 -14.39 6.67
C LYS A 309 -5.03 -14.09 5.17
N ASP A 310 -6.15 -13.83 4.50
CA ASP A 310 -6.14 -13.44 3.08
C ASP A 310 -5.38 -12.13 2.83
N ALA A 311 -5.66 -11.10 3.64
CA ALA A 311 -4.96 -9.83 3.58
C ALA A 311 -3.44 -10.00 3.79
N ALA A 312 -3.04 -10.82 4.76
CA ALA A 312 -1.64 -11.16 5.01
C ALA A 312 -0.99 -11.84 3.79
N LYS A 313 -1.68 -12.82 3.16
CA LYS A 313 -1.18 -13.51 1.96
C LYS A 313 -0.97 -12.57 0.78
N ARG A 314 -1.93 -11.66 0.54
CA ARG A 314 -1.88 -10.67 -0.55
C ARG A 314 -0.82 -9.58 -0.33
N SER A 315 -0.42 -9.36 0.93
CA SER A 315 0.52 -8.29 1.31
C SER A 315 1.98 -8.75 1.38
N CYS A 316 2.23 -10.04 1.59
CA CYS A 316 3.59 -10.58 1.60
C CYS A 316 4.19 -10.57 0.18
N VAL A 317 5.45 -10.16 0.07
CA VAL A 317 6.14 -9.95 -1.21
C VAL A 317 7.33 -10.90 -1.32
N LEU A 318 7.34 -11.75 -2.33
CA LEU A 318 8.51 -12.56 -2.64
C LEU A 318 9.54 -11.70 -3.40
N LEU A 319 10.62 -11.30 -2.75
CA LEU A 319 11.60 -10.37 -3.34
C LEU A 319 12.69 -11.07 -4.15
N LYS A 320 13.05 -12.29 -3.76
CA LYS A 320 14.07 -13.10 -4.42
C LYS A 320 13.71 -14.57 -4.27
N ASN A 321 13.96 -15.39 -5.30
CA ASN A 321 13.74 -16.84 -5.22
C ASN A 321 14.58 -17.61 -6.25
N GLU A 322 15.69 -18.20 -5.81
CA GLU A 322 16.55 -19.11 -6.57
C GLU A 322 16.05 -20.56 -6.46
N GLN A 323 14.75 -20.79 -6.69
CA GLN A 323 14.08 -22.10 -6.59
C GLN A 323 14.13 -22.75 -5.19
N MET A 324 14.16 -21.94 -4.13
CA MET A 324 14.08 -22.43 -2.75
C MET A 324 12.64 -22.48 -2.24
N LEU A 325 11.76 -21.60 -2.76
CA LEU A 325 10.33 -21.62 -2.47
C LEU A 325 9.51 -21.99 -3.72
N PRO A 326 8.37 -22.71 -3.56
CA PRO A 326 7.86 -23.25 -2.30
C PRO A 326 8.71 -24.42 -1.77
N ILE A 327 8.65 -24.66 -0.46
CA ILE A 327 9.31 -25.78 0.21
C ILE A 327 8.84 -27.08 -0.45
N ARG A 328 9.80 -27.92 -0.81
CA ARG A 328 9.50 -29.18 -1.51
C ARG A 328 8.75 -30.13 -0.59
N LYS A 329 7.75 -30.83 -1.12
CA LYS A 329 6.85 -31.70 -0.35
C LYS A 329 7.57 -32.86 0.35
N GLU A 330 8.72 -33.28 -0.17
CA GLU A 330 9.58 -34.30 0.43
C GLU A 330 10.34 -33.83 1.67
N TYR A 331 10.51 -32.52 1.86
CA TYR A 331 11.17 -31.97 3.05
C TYR A 331 10.20 -32.01 4.22
N LYS A 332 10.57 -32.75 5.27
CA LYS A 332 9.72 -32.96 6.44
C LYS A 332 10.35 -32.47 7.73
N LYS A 333 11.69 -32.49 7.82
CA LYS A 333 12.45 -31.97 8.96
C LYS A 333 12.87 -30.53 8.69
N ILE A 334 12.16 -29.58 9.27
CA ILE A 334 12.37 -28.15 9.04
C ILE A 334 12.89 -27.52 10.33
N ILE A 335 14.01 -26.81 10.22
CA ILE A 335 14.52 -25.97 11.30
C ILE A 335 14.11 -24.53 11.03
N ILE A 336 13.54 -23.85 12.01
CA ILE A 336 13.28 -22.41 11.99
C ILE A 336 14.31 -21.74 12.91
N VAL A 337 15.10 -20.82 12.37
CA VAL A 337 16.16 -20.11 13.12
C VAL A 337 16.02 -18.60 13.01
N GLY A 338 16.40 -17.90 14.07
CA GLY A 338 16.47 -16.44 14.12
C GLY A 338 15.57 -15.82 15.19
N PRO A 339 15.69 -14.50 15.43
CA PRO A 339 14.96 -13.82 16.50
C PRO A 339 13.44 -13.87 16.35
N PHE A 340 12.92 -14.14 15.14
CA PHE A 340 11.49 -14.29 14.89
C PHE A 340 11.02 -15.74 14.80
N ALA A 341 11.90 -16.73 14.99
CA ALA A 341 11.60 -18.14 14.72
C ALA A 341 10.42 -18.69 15.54
N GLY A 342 10.35 -18.31 16.83
CA GLY A 342 9.26 -18.67 17.74
C GLY A 342 8.43 -17.48 18.20
N SER A 343 8.53 -16.33 17.53
CA SER A 343 7.92 -15.09 18.00
C SER A 343 6.45 -14.96 17.58
N ASN A 344 5.62 -14.52 18.52
CA ASN A 344 4.25 -14.08 18.28
C ASN A 344 4.13 -12.55 18.11
N GLN A 345 5.26 -11.83 18.13
CA GLN A 345 5.31 -10.35 18.07
C GLN A 345 5.12 -9.83 16.63
N LEU A 346 4.08 -10.31 15.92
CA LEU A 346 3.87 -10.08 14.49
C LEU A 346 2.67 -9.17 14.15
N LEU A 347 2.10 -8.50 15.16
CA LEU A 347 1.06 -7.47 14.95
C LEU A 347 1.63 -6.15 14.40
N GLY A 348 2.91 -5.85 14.67
CA GLY A 348 3.50 -4.57 14.34
C GLY A 348 3.10 -3.44 15.29
N ASN A 349 3.31 -2.20 14.85
CA ASN A 349 2.84 -1.01 15.57
C ASN A 349 1.37 -0.75 15.35
N TRP A 350 0.80 0.05 16.25
CA TRP A 350 -0.62 0.42 16.21
C TRP A 350 -1.58 -0.77 16.20
N PRO A 351 -1.36 -1.84 17.00
CA PRO A 351 -2.32 -2.95 17.07
C PRO A 351 -3.64 -2.54 17.76
N CYS A 352 -3.72 -1.32 18.30
CA CYS A 352 -4.83 -0.79 19.09
C CYS A 352 -5.19 -1.69 20.28
N LYS A 353 -6.11 -2.64 20.08
CA LYS A 353 -6.58 -3.60 21.08
C LYS A 353 -6.15 -5.04 20.80
N GLY A 354 -5.43 -5.29 19.71
CA GLY A 354 -4.93 -6.63 19.37
C GLY A 354 -3.97 -7.16 20.44
N SER A 355 -4.09 -8.46 20.72
CA SER A 355 -3.19 -9.18 21.64
C SER A 355 -2.18 -10.01 20.87
N PHE A 356 -0.91 -9.96 21.28
CA PHE A 356 0.13 -10.82 20.71
C PHE A 356 -0.11 -12.30 21.05
N ASP A 357 -0.86 -12.60 22.10
CA ASP A 357 -1.19 -13.98 22.49
C ASP A 357 -2.13 -14.66 21.48
N ASP A 358 -2.86 -13.89 20.68
CA ASP A 358 -3.77 -14.40 19.64
C ASP A 358 -3.05 -14.64 18.30
N VAL A 359 -1.78 -14.25 18.19
CA VAL A 359 -1.01 -14.35 16.96
C VAL A 359 -0.54 -15.78 16.73
N VAL A 360 -0.89 -16.35 15.58
CA VAL A 360 -0.35 -17.63 15.12
C VAL A 360 1.13 -17.45 14.75
N THR A 361 2.01 -18.21 15.40
CA THR A 361 3.44 -18.25 15.11
C THR A 361 3.74 -19.02 13.81
N LEU A 362 4.93 -18.82 13.25
CA LEU A 362 5.34 -19.53 12.02
C LEU A 362 5.34 -21.06 12.18
N ALA A 363 5.76 -21.57 13.34
CA ALA A 363 5.77 -23.00 13.62
C ALA A 363 4.34 -23.57 13.69
N GLU A 364 3.42 -22.87 14.35
CA GLU A 364 2.01 -23.26 14.42
C GLU A 364 1.36 -23.24 13.04
N GLY A 365 1.61 -22.20 12.22
CA GLY A 365 1.10 -22.12 10.86
C GLY A 365 1.61 -23.27 9.98
N LEU A 366 2.90 -23.62 10.07
CA LEU A 366 3.45 -24.77 9.34
C LEU A 366 2.80 -26.08 9.78
N LYS A 367 2.54 -26.27 11.07
CA LYS A 367 1.80 -27.44 11.59
C LYS A 367 0.35 -27.49 11.13
N GLN A 368 -0.32 -26.35 11.00
CA GLN A 368 -1.69 -26.29 10.46
C GLN A 368 -1.73 -26.69 8.98
N VAL A 369 -0.73 -26.29 8.21
CA VAL A 369 -0.58 -26.62 6.77
C VAL A 369 -0.29 -28.12 6.58
N ASP A 370 0.61 -28.69 7.38
CA ASP A 370 0.95 -30.12 7.35
C ASP A 370 1.50 -30.58 8.71
N ASP A 371 0.68 -31.31 9.47
CA ASP A 371 1.05 -31.81 10.80
C ASP A 371 2.19 -32.84 10.76
N SER A 372 2.54 -33.38 9.58
CA SER A 372 3.68 -34.30 9.42
C SER A 372 5.04 -33.61 9.46
N PHE A 373 5.11 -32.27 9.44
CA PHE A 373 6.38 -31.57 9.62
C PHE A 373 6.98 -31.82 11.01
N ASP A 374 8.26 -32.20 11.06
CA ASP A 374 9.09 -32.23 12.25
C ASP A 374 9.80 -30.87 12.35
N LEU A 375 9.28 -30.01 13.22
CA LEU A 375 9.72 -28.62 13.35
C LEU A 375 10.57 -28.44 14.60
N GLN A 376 11.74 -27.82 14.42
CA GLN A 376 12.61 -27.40 15.51
C GLN A 376 12.85 -25.88 15.41
N VAL A 377 12.78 -25.19 16.54
CA VAL A 377 12.80 -23.72 16.58
C VAL A 377 13.94 -23.25 17.49
N TYR A 378 14.80 -22.38 16.96
CA TYR A 378 15.96 -21.83 17.69
C TYR A 378 16.13 -20.34 17.42
N GLU A 379 16.63 -19.58 18.40
CA GLU A 379 16.98 -18.17 18.19
C GLU A 379 18.26 -18.02 17.36
N SER A 380 19.22 -18.93 17.54
CA SER A 380 20.47 -18.98 16.79
C SER A 380 20.78 -20.41 16.30
N LEU A 381 21.54 -20.52 15.21
CA LEU A 381 22.05 -21.80 14.74
C LEU A 381 22.97 -22.48 15.76
N LYS A 382 23.59 -21.70 16.67
CA LYS A 382 24.44 -22.22 17.75
C LYS A 382 23.68 -23.01 18.80
N ASP A 383 22.39 -22.73 18.96
CA ASP A 383 21.52 -23.41 19.91
C ASP A 383 20.96 -24.73 19.32
N CYS A 384 21.06 -24.89 17.99
CA CYS A 384 20.63 -26.09 17.30
C CYS A 384 21.64 -27.24 17.53
N PRO A 385 21.21 -28.38 18.09
CA PRO A 385 22.07 -29.56 18.21
C PRO A 385 22.56 -30.01 16.84
N GLN A 386 23.86 -30.27 16.72
CA GLN A 386 24.46 -30.64 15.43
C GLN A 386 23.80 -31.87 14.77
N ALA A 387 23.35 -32.84 15.56
CA ALA A 387 22.64 -34.01 15.03
C ALA A 387 21.31 -33.66 14.35
N GLU A 388 20.61 -32.63 14.82
CA GLU A 388 19.37 -32.15 14.22
C GLU A 388 19.64 -31.37 12.94
N LEU A 389 20.64 -30.48 12.97
CA LEU A 389 21.09 -29.74 11.80
C LEU A 389 21.58 -30.67 10.67
N GLU A 390 22.30 -31.73 11.00
CA GLU A 390 22.73 -32.72 10.00
C GLU A 390 21.55 -33.46 9.37
N GLN A 391 20.50 -33.74 10.15
CA GLN A 391 19.30 -34.45 9.69
C GLN A 391 18.22 -33.56 9.09
N CYS A 392 18.32 -32.24 9.19
CA CYS A 392 17.31 -31.34 8.65
C CYS A 392 17.30 -31.37 7.12
N ASP A 393 16.11 -31.23 6.55
CA ASP A 393 15.90 -31.16 5.10
C ASP A 393 15.98 -29.70 4.62
N TYR A 394 15.48 -28.78 5.44
CA TYR A 394 15.30 -27.38 5.07
C TYR A 394 15.43 -26.46 6.28
N ILE A 395 15.91 -25.24 6.06
CA ILE A 395 16.02 -24.21 7.10
C ILE A 395 15.20 -22.98 6.71
N VAL A 396 14.36 -22.48 7.62
CA VAL A 396 13.68 -21.19 7.50
C VAL A 396 14.36 -20.19 8.42
N VAL A 397 14.89 -19.11 7.85
CA VAL A 397 15.58 -18.07 8.61
C VAL A 397 14.62 -16.89 8.84
N ALA A 398 14.10 -16.76 10.05
CA ALA A 398 13.13 -15.75 10.45
C ALA A 398 13.83 -14.56 11.14
N VAL A 399 13.97 -13.45 10.40
CA VAL A 399 14.81 -12.29 10.74
C VAL A 399 14.08 -10.99 10.43
N GLY A 400 14.66 -9.86 10.82
CA GLY A 400 14.17 -8.54 10.47
C GLY A 400 14.34 -7.54 11.60
N GLU A 401 13.33 -6.70 11.80
CA GLU A 401 13.33 -5.60 12.75
C GLU A 401 12.23 -5.81 13.80
N ASP A 402 12.54 -5.57 15.07
CA ASP A 402 11.52 -5.58 16.15
C ASP A 402 10.53 -4.43 15.93
N TRP A 403 9.24 -4.69 16.13
CA TRP A 403 8.20 -3.69 15.91
C TRP A 403 8.45 -2.41 16.69
N LYS A 404 9.06 -2.48 17.89
CA LYS A 404 9.40 -1.31 18.71
C LYS A 404 10.43 -0.38 18.08
N LEU A 405 11.12 -0.81 17.02
CA LEU A 405 12.08 0.03 16.30
C LEU A 405 11.43 0.78 15.13
N SER A 406 10.11 0.62 14.94
CA SER A 406 9.29 1.36 13.98
C SER A 406 8.11 2.05 14.68
N GLY A 407 7.31 2.81 13.93
CA GLY A 407 6.20 3.59 14.50
C GLY A 407 6.61 4.96 15.03
N GLU A 408 5.66 5.62 15.69
CA GLU A 408 5.78 7.00 16.19
C GLU A 408 6.97 7.13 17.16
N GLY A 409 7.79 8.17 16.97
CA GLY A 409 8.98 8.47 17.77
C GLY A 409 10.22 7.61 17.48
N HIS A 410 10.12 6.58 16.63
CA HIS A 410 11.17 5.58 16.42
C HIS A 410 11.83 5.73 15.03
N SER A 411 12.44 6.90 14.79
CA SER A 411 13.19 7.19 13.56
C SER A 411 14.60 6.58 13.58
N SER A 412 15.00 5.92 12.50
CA SER A 412 16.29 5.22 12.41
C SER A 412 17.25 5.89 11.42
N VAL A 413 18.49 6.12 11.87
CA VAL A 413 19.59 6.57 10.99
C VAL A 413 20.15 5.39 10.19
N ASN A 414 20.23 4.22 10.83
CA ASN A 414 20.65 2.99 10.19
C ASN A 414 19.42 2.09 9.95
N ILE A 415 19.14 1.81 8.69
CA ILE A 415 18.08 0.90 8.25
C ILE A 415 18.65 -0.37 7.61
N GLU A 416 19.91 -0.70 7.88
CA GLU A 416 20.49 -2.00 7.52
C GLU A 416 20.02 -3.10 8.47
N LEU A 417 19.97 -4.35 7.97
CA LEU A 417 19.74 -5.52 8.83
C LEU A 417 20.84 -5.60 9.90
N GLU A 418 20.46 -5.95 11.13
CA GLU A 418 21.41 -6.06 12.23
C GLU A 418 22.56 -7.03 11.93
N ALA A 419 23.79 -6.68 12.32
CA ALA A 419 24.98 -7.47 12.03
C ALA A 419 24.92 -8.91 12.57
N SER A 420 24.26 -9.12 13.72
CA SER A 420 24.06 -10.45 14.32
C SER A 420 23.17 -11.34 13.43
N GLN A 421 22.12 -10.77 12.83
CA GLN A 421 21.21 -11.46 11.93
C GLN A 421 21.85 -11.69 10.54
N GLN A 422 22.65 -10.75 10.05
CA GLN A 422 23.49 -10.97 8.86
C GLN A 422 24.46 -12.15 9.08
N GLN A 423 25.08 -12.22 10.26
CA GLN A 423 25.97 -13.32 10.62
C GLN A 423 25.22 -14.66 10.68
N LEU A 424 24.01 -14.69 11.23
CA LEU A 424 23.16 -15.89 11.22
C LEU A 424 22.89 -16.39 9.79
N ILE A 425 22.54 -15.50 8.86
CA ILE A 425 22.30 -15.87 7.45
C ILE A 425 23.57 -16.48 6.84
N ARG A 426 24.76 -15.90 7.09
CA ARG A 426 26.04 -16.44 6.63
C ARG A 426 26.36 -17.80 7.24
N GLU A 427 26.07 -18.01 8.51
CA GLU A 427 26.23 -19.29 9.20
C GLU A 427 25.31 -20.36 8.60
N VAL A 428 24.05 -20.03 8.33
CA VAL A 428 23.10 -20.93 7.65
C VAL A 428 23.58 -21.27 6.24
N LYS A 429 24.05 -20.29 5.46
CA LYS A 429 24.63 -20.53 4.13
C LYS A 429 25.78 -21.54 4.17
N GLN A 430 26.65 -21.46 5.17
CA GLN A 430 27.79 -22.39 5.33
C GLN A 430 27.39 -23.84 5.61
N THR A 431 26.16 -24.09 6.06
CA THR A 431 25.63 -25.45 6.26
C THR A 431 25.41 -26.20 4.93
N ASN A 432 25.30 -25.48 3.81
CA ASN A 432 24.90 -26.00 2.49
C ASN A 432 23.53 -26.69 2.48
N LYS A 433 22.69 -26.45 3.49
CA LYS A 433 21.28 -26.87 3.48
C LYS A 433 20.46 -25.92 2.60
N SER A 434 19.34 -26.41 2.07
CA SER A 434 18.38 -25.54 1.38
C SER A 434 17.71 -24.63 2.40
N TYR A 435 17.58 -23.35 2.11
CA TYR A 435 16.96 -22.39 3.02
C TYR A 435 16.26 -21.25 2.32
N ALA A 436 15.32 -20.62 3.03
CA ALA A 436 14.73 -19.35 2.66
C ALA A 436 14.70 -18.42 3.87
N CYS A 437 14.78 -17.13 3.62
CA CYS A 437 14.62 -16.11 4.65
C CYS A 437 13.20 -15.53 4.61
N VAL A 438 12.60 -15.42 5.79
CA VAL A 438 11.32 -14.78 6.04
C VAL A 438 11.59 -13.52 6.86
N PHE A 439 11.31 -12.35 6.28
CA PHE A 439 11.65 -11.06 6.86
C PHE A 439 10.44 -10.34 7.44
N PHE A 440 10.58 -9.82 8.65
CA PHE A 440 9.57 -9.00 9.33
C PHE A 440 10.11 -7.59 9.59
N SER A 441 9.45 -6.55 9.11
CA SER A 441 9.83 -5.17 9.43
C SER A 441 8.71 -4.19 9.06
N GLY A 442 8.61 -3.09 9.81
CA GLY A 442 7.67 -2.01 9.54
C GLY A 442 8.15 -1.04 8.45
N ARG A 443 9.36 -1.19 7.89
CA ARG A 443 9.93 -0.30 6.87
C ARG A 443 10.83 -1.05 5.88
N PRO A 444 11.14 -0.48 4.69
CA PRO A 444 12.21 -1.00 3.86
C PRO A 444 13.55 -1.06 4.60
N LEU A 445 14.25 -2.19 4.53
CA LEU A 445 15.61 -2.34 5.05
C LEU A 445 16.63 -2.36 3.91
N ALA A 446 17.81 -1.81 4.18
CA ALA A 446 18.97 -1.86 3.30
C ALA A 446 19.68 -3.22 3.44
N LEU A 447 19.68 -4.00 2.35
CA LEU A 447 20.17 -5.40 2.37
C LEU A 447 21.38 -5.64 1.46
N GLN A 448 22.01 -4.59 0.91
CA GLN A 448 23.12 -4.73 -0.04
C GLN A 448 24.26 -5.63 0.47
N ASN A 449 24.53 -5.60 1.77
CA ASN A 449 25.63 -6.34 2.40
C ASN A 449 25.36 -7.84 2.63
N ILE A 450 24.11 -8.30 2.41
CA ILE A 450 23.69 -9.68 2.74
C ILE A 450 22.85 -10.35 1.64
N ILE A 451 22.36 -9.60 0.64
CA ILE A 451 21.41 -10.13 -0.35
C ILE A 451 21.95 -11.30 -1.18
N ASP A 452 23.26 -11.34 -1.44
CA ASP A 452 23.93 -12.45 -2.15
C ASP A 452 24.02 -13.73 -1.31
N ASP A 453 23.80 -13.62 0.00
CA ASP A 453 23.71 -14.74 0.93
C ASP A 453 22.26 -15.19 1.17
N ILE A 454 21.29 -14.65 0.42
CA ILE A 454 19.87 -15.00 0.57
C ILE A 454 19.36 -15.59 -0.75
N PRO A 455 19.16 -16.92 -0.87
CA PRO A 455 18.70 -17.54 -2.11
C PRO A 455 17.19 -17.35 -2.31
N ALA A 456 16.39 -17.26 -1.24
CA ALA A 456 15.01 -16.82 -1.29
C ALA A 456 14.65 -15.89 -0.13
N LEU A 457 13.86 -14.86 -0.44
CA LEU A 457 13.47 -13.79 0.46
C LEU A 457 11.97 -13.53 0.34
N LEU A 458 11.21 -13.94 1.35
CA LEU A 458 9.82 -13.53 1.52
C LEU A 458 9.76 -12.37 2.52
N TRP A 459 9.24 -11.23 2.07
CA TRP A 459 9.06 -10.04 2.88
C TRP A 459 7.63 -9.96 3.40
N CYS A 460 7.46 -10.00 4.72
CA CYS A 460 6.17 -10.22 5.36
C CYS A 460 5.58 -9.00 6.05
N TRP A 461 6.32 -7.90 6.17
CA TRP A 461 5.94 -6.76 7.02
C TRP A 461 5.63 -7.24 8.46
N TYR A 462 4.48 -6.82 9.02
CA TYR A 462 3.85 -7.43 10.20
C TYR A 462 2.44 -7.89 9.80
N PRO A 463 2.22 -9.18 9.47
CA PRO A 463 0.96 -9.63 8.88
C PRO A 463 -0.21 -9.79 9.87
N GLY A 464 -0.04 -9.48 11.15
CA GLY A 464 -1.14 -9.48 12.11
C GLY A 464 -1.43 -10.86 12.73
N THR A 465 -2.66 -11.03 13.21
CA THR A 465 -3.09 -12.18 14.02
C THR A 465 -2.92 -13.53 13.33
N GLN A 466 -3.07 -13.60 12.00
CA GLN A 466 -2.92 -14.83 11.21
C GLN A 466 -1.57 -14.92 10.48
N ALA A 467 -0.53 -14.24 10.98
CA ALA A 467 0.77 -14.16 10.33
C ALA A 467 1.38 -15.53 10.02
N GLY A 468 1.48 -16.42 11.01
CA GLY A 468 2.04 -17.76 10.84
C GLY A 468 1.30 -18.58 9.80
N SER A 469 -0.04 -18.60 9.86
CA SER A 469 -0.91 -19.33 8.93
C SER A 469 -0.71 -18.86 7.49
N ALA A 470 -0.74 -17.54 7.26
CA ALA A 470 -0.58 -16.96 5.93
C ALA A 470 0.82 -17.24 5.35
N ILE A 471 1.87 -17.05 6.15
CA ILE A 471 3.25 -17.28 5.72
C ILE A 471 3.48 -18.75 5.42
N ALA A 472 2.94 -19.66 6.24
CA ALA A 472 3.06 -21.09 6.02
C ALA A 472 2.40 -21.53 4.70
N GLU A 473 1.18 -21.06 4.41
CA GLU A 473 0.50 -21.33 3.14
C GLU A 473 1.32 -20.84 1.94
N LEU A 474 1.93 -19.65 2.06
CA LEU A 474 2.83 -19.12 1.03
C LEU A 474 4.06 -20.01 0.88
N ILE A 475 4.92 -20.14 1.90
CA ILE A 475 6.22 -20.81 1.75
C ILE A 475 6.10 -22.30 1.39
N THR A 476 4.96 -22.95 1.63
CA THR A 476 4.72 -24.35 1.23
C THR A 476 3.99 -24.49 -0.11
N GLY A 477 3.56 -23.38 -0.71
CA GLY A 477 2.89 -23.35 -2.02
C GLY A 477 1.43 -23.78 -1.98
N GLN A 478 0.77 -23.76 -0.80
CA GLN A 478 -0.69 -23.84 -0.72
C GLN A 478 -1.34 -22.53 -1.21
N ALA A 479 -0.62 -21.42 -1.07
CA ALA A 479 -0.92 -20.14 -1.70
C ALA A 479 0.31 -19.63 -2.46
N THR A 480 0.07 -18.75 -3.42
CA THR A 480 1.13 -18.17 -4.26
C THR A 480 1.38 -16.71 -3.88
N PRO A 481 2.63 -16.29 -3.64
CA PRO A 481 2.96 -14.89 -3.42
C PRO A 481 2.53 -14.03 -4.61
N SER A 482 1.82 -12.94 -4.33
CA SER A 482 1.28 -12.00 -5.33
C SER A 482 1.52 -10.53 -4.98
N GLY A 483 1.96 -10.25 -3.74
CA GLY A 483 2.24 -8.89 -3.28
C GLY A 483 3.33 -8.21 -4.12
N LYS A 484 3.21 -6.89 -4.27
CA LYS A 484 4.20 -6.02 -4.93
C LYS A 484 4.63 -4.92 -3.97
N LEU A 485 5.89 -4.49 -4.07
CA LEU A 485 6.42 -3.40 -3.28
C LEU A 485 5.75 -2.07 -3.64
N THR A 486 5.25 -1.35 -2.64
CA THR A 486 4.73 0.02 -2.77
C THR A 486 5.74 1.09 -2.37
N MET A 487 6.91 0.68 -1.88
CA MET A 487 8.07 1.53 -1.57
C MET A 487 9.34 0.90 -2.11
N SER A 488 10.25 1.72 -2.63
CA SER A 488 11.57 1.26 -3.08
C SER A 488 12.46 0.90 -1.88
N PHE A 489 13.24 -0.16 -2.01
CA PHE A 489 14.19 -0.59 -0.99
C PHE A 489 15.57 0.01 -1.29
N PRO A 490 16.15 0.80 -0.38
CA PRO A 490 17.49 1.34 -0.58
C PRO A 490 18.54 0.23 -0.49
N ARG A 491 19.67 0.46 -1.17
CA ARG A 491 20.87 -0.39 -1.05
C ARG A 491 21.58 -0.15 0.28
N HIS A 492 21.70 1.12 0.65
CA HIS A 492 22.33 1.58 1.89
C HIS A 492 21.46 2.64 2.57
N SER A 493 21.56 2.75 3.89
CA SER A 493 20.82 3.74 4.68
C SER A 493 20.96 5.18 4.16
N ALA A 494 22.15 5.55 3.69
CA ALA A 494 22.45 6.89 3.18
C ALA A 494 21.87 7.18 1.78
N GLN A 495 21.34 6.17 1.08
CA GLN A 495 20.67 6.36 -0.20
C GLN A 495 19.25 6.90 -0.03
N ALA A 496 18.68 6.79 1.18
CA ALA A 496 17.35 7.29 1.44
C ALA A 496 17.32 8.83 1.52
N PRO A 497 16.29 9.48 0.93
CA PRO A 497 15.17 8.88 0.23
C PRO A 497 15.50 8.33 -1.16
N ILE A 498 14.90 7.18 -1.50
CA ILE A 498 14.91 6.63 -2.85
C ILE A 498 13.50 6.21 -3.28
N TYR A 499 13.12 6.53 -4.51
CA TYR A 499 11.76 6.34 -5.02
C TYR A 499 11.78 6.28 -6.55
N TYR A 500 10.75 5.66 -7.14
CA TYR A 500 10.73 5.31 -8.57
C TYR A 500 10.39 6.48 -9.51
N ASN A 501 9.64 7.46 -8.99
CA ASN A 501 9.17 8.65 -9.71
C ASN A 501 10.13 9.84 -9.47
N GLU A 502 11.42 9.59 -9.63
CA GLU A 502 12.46 10.62 -9.55
C GLU A 502 12.53 11.49 -10.81
N TYR A 503 13.12 12.68 -10.68
CA TYR A 503 13.43 13.52 -11.83
C TYR A 503 14.72 13.02 -12.50
N SER A 504 14.78 13.09 -13.84
CA SER A 504 15.96 12.69 -14.62
C SER A 504 17.24 13.47 -14.27
N THR A 505 17.08 14.66 -13.68
CA THR A 505 18.11 15.70 -13.54
C THR A 505 18.61 16.22 -14.89
N GLY A 506 19.57 17.15 -14.88
CA GLY A 506 20.26 17.60 -16.11
C GLY A 506 21.45 16.72 -16.51
N ARG A 507 21.81 15.72 -15.69
CA ARG A 507 22.88 14.75 -15.94
C ARG A 507 22.52 13.39 -15.30
N PRO A 508 21.60 12.63 -15.90
CA PRO A 508 21.19 11.32 -15.42
C PRO A 508 22.37 10.42 -15.03
N ALA A 509 22.16 9.57 -14.02
CA ALA A 509 23.18 8.83 -13.28
C ALA A 509 24.15 8.00 -14.16
N ASN A 510 23.73 7.59 -15.35
CA ASN A 510 24.41 6.73 -16.32
C ASN A 510 25.14 7.47 -17.46
N GLU A 511 24.96 8.79 -17.60
CA GLU A 511 25.46 9.49 -18.80
C GLU A 511 26.98 9.68 -18.85
N SER A 512 27.64 9.88 -17.70
CA SER A 512 29.08 10.14 -17.65
C SER A 512 29.66 9.99 -16.24
N SER A 513 30.96 10.26 -16.07
CA SER A 513 31.58 10.38 -14.74
C SER A 513 31.09 11.59 -13.93
N TYR A 514 30.45 12.57 -14.57
CA TYR A 514 29.92 13.79 -13.95
C TYR A 514 28.38 13.78 -13.89
N SER A 515 27.79 12.63 -13.58
CA SER A 515 26.35 12.40 -13.45
C SER A 515 25.84 12.46 -12.01
N SER A 516 24.52 12.51 -11.85
CA SER A 516 23.83 12.45 -10.55
C SER A 516 23.85 11.03 -9.97
N ARG A 517 24.93 10.67 -9.26
CA ARG A 517 25.08 9.35 -8.61
C ARG A 517 26.03 9.41 -7.42
N TYR A 518 25.97 8.37 -6.58
CA TYR A 518 27.00 8.09 -5.58
C TYR A 518 28.24 7.43 -6.21
N GLN A 519 29.41 7.59 -5.61
CA GLN A 519 30.67 7.04 -6.12
C GLN A 519 30.86 5.57 -5.75
N ASP A 520 30.21 5.14 -4.68
CA ASP A 520 30.41 3.92 -3.92
C ASP A 520 29.12 3.09 -3.79
N CYS A 521 28.07 3.45 -4.52
CA CYS A 521 26.80 2.74 -4.54
C CYS A 521 26.33 2.55 -5.98
N GLU A 522 25.80 1.37 -6.27
CA GLU A 522 25.13 1.09 -7.54
C GLU A 522 23.93 2.01 -7.75
N ILE A 523 23.64 2.30 -9.02
CA ILE A 523 22.53 3.19 -9.39
C ILE A 523 21.20 2.47 -9.13
N GLY A 524 20.23 3.22 -8.61
CA GLY A 524 18.88 2.74 -8.33
C GLY A 524 18.73 1.95 -7.01
N PRO A 525 17.50 1.56 -6.67
CA PRO A 525 17.19 0.82 -5.45
C PRO A 525 17.66 -0.64 -5.55
N LEU A 526 17.72 -1.32 -4.40
CA LEU A 526 17.95 -2.77 -4.36
C LEU A 526 16.72 -3.51 -4.89
N PHE A 527 15.52 -3.10 -4.47
CA PHE A 527 14.26 -3.56 -5.03
C PHE A 527 13.39 -2.34 -5.39
N PRO A 528 12.96 -2.18 -6.65
CA PRO A 528 12.16 -1.03 -7.06
C PRO A 528 10.69 -1.15 -6.64
N PHE A 529 9.99 -0.02 -6.68
CA PHE A 529 8.52 0.00 -6.65
C PHE A 529 7.93 -0.95 -7.71
N GLY A 530 6.86 -1.66 -7.36
CA GLY A 530 6.20 -2.65 -8.19
C GLY A 530 6.92 -4.01 -8.24
N HIS A 531 8.10 -4.16 -7.62
CA HIS A 531 8.81 -5.44 -7.57
C HIS A 531 8.08 -6.45 -6.67
N GLY A 532 8.01 -7.69 -7.12
CA GLY A 532 7.41 -8.78 -6.37
C GLY A 532 7.24 -10.00 -7.28
N LEU A 533 7.91 -11.08 -6.92
CA LEU A 533 7.90 -12.32 -7.66
C LEU A 533 6.66 -13.14 -7.28
N THR A 534 6.28 -14.01 -8.21
CA THR A 534 5.41 -15.17 -7.98
C THR A 534 6.27 -16.43 -8.24
N TYR A 535 5.78 -17.63 -7.93
CA TYR A 535 6.49 -18.88 -8.28
C TYR A 535 6.66 -19.07 -9.78
N SER A 536 5.83 -18.42 -10.58
CA SER A 536 5.98 -18.37 -12.02
C SER A 536 5.41 -17.08 -12.57
N GLY A 537 6.26 -16.28 -13.23
CA GLY A 537 5.88 -14.96 -13.72
C GLY A 537 4.77 -15.00 -14.76
N ALA A 538 3.87 -14.01 -14.70
CA ALA A 538 2.87 -13.80 -15.73
C ALA A 538 3.52 -13.40 -17.06
N GLN A 539 2.90 -13.79 -18.17
CA GLN A 539 3.33 -13.42 -19.51
C GLN A 539 2.33 -12.43 -20.09
N TYR A 540 2.83 -11.27 -20.51
CA TYR A 540 1.99 -10.25 -21.12
C TYR A 540 2.11 -10.31 -22.64
N SER A 541 0.98 -10.16 -23.33
CA SER A 541 0.92 -10.21 -24.81
C SER A 541 -0.23 -9.37 -25.36
N ASP A 542 -0.35 -9.30 -26.69
CA ASP A 542 -1.47 -8.67 -27.40
C ASP A 542 -1.79 -7.23 -26.97
N PHE A 543 -0.74 -6.44 -26.76
CA PHE A 543 -0.89 -5.03 -26.44
C PHE A 543 -1.52 -4.25 -27.59
N THR A 544 -2.57 -3.52 -27.27
CA THR A 544 -3.25 -2.60 -28.19
C THR A 544 -3.51 -1.29 -27.47
N ILE A 545 -3.41 -0.21 -28.22
CA ILE A 545 -3.75 1.13 -27.76
C ILE A 545 -4.83 1.65 -28.71
N SER A 546 -5.90 2.23 -28.17
CA SER A 546 -7.05 2.63 -28.99
C SER A 546 -6.73 3.77 -29.97
N ARG A 547 -5.64 4.51 -29.72
CA ARG A 547 -5.21 5.67 -30.50
C ARG A 547 -3.80 6.11 -30.09
N ASP A 548 -3.06 6.64 -31.06
CA ASP A 548 -1.71 7.23 -30.91
C ASP A 548 -1.76 8.74 -30.60
N HIS A 549 -2.93 9.35 -30.74
CA HIS A 549 -3.21 10.74 -30.42
C HIS A 549 -4.48 10.85 -29.58
N VAL A 550 -4.39 11.58 -28.46
CA VAL A 550 -5.53 11.84 -27.57
C VAL A 550 -5.65 13.33 -27.27
N THR A 551 -6.88 13.85 -27.31
CA THR A 551 -7.19 15.16 -26.73
C THR A 551 -7.50 15.03 -25.23
N ALA A 552 -7.59 16.14 -24.51
CA ALA A 552 -7.84 16.11 -23.06
C ALA A 552 -9.15 15.40 -22.68
N ASP A 553 -10.17 15.47 -23.53
CA ASP A 553 -11.51 14.91 -23.28
C ASP A 553 -11.68 13.49 -23.84
N GLN A 554 -10.63 12.92 -24.42
CA GLN A 554 -10.67 11.60 -25.02
C GLN A 554 -10.02 10.58 -24.09
N GLU A 555 -10.73 9.48 -23.88
CA GLU A 555 -10.16 8.33 -23.20
C GLU A 555 -9.16 7.61 -24.11
N LEU A 556 -8.07 7.18 -23.49
CA LEU A 556 -7.09 6.27 -24.04
C LEU A 556 -7.33 4.90 -23.43
N THR A 557 -7.55 3.90 -24.27
CA THR A 557 -7.73 2.52 -23.82
C THR A 557 -6.47 1.76 -24.18
N ILE A 558 -5.88 1.10 -23.19
CA ILE A 558 -4.80 0.14 -23.37
C ILE A 558 -5.38 -1.22 -23.05
N SER A 559 -5.22 -2.18 -23.95
CA SER A 559 -5.68 -3.56 -23.72
C SER A 559 -4.53 -4.51 -23.97
N PHE A 560 -4.46 -5.58 -23.19
CA PHE A 560 -3.42 -6.59 -23.25
C PHE A 560 -4.00 -7.92 -22.76
N GLN A 561 -3.27 -9.01 -22.97
CA GLN A 561 -3.52 -10.31 -22.38
C GLN A 561 -2.48 -10.60 -21.31
N VAL A 562 -2.91 -11.29 -20.26
CA VAL A 562 -2.03 -11.81 -19.21
C VAL A 562 -2.24 -13.31 -19.11
N SER A 563 -1.17 -14.07 -19.34
CA SER A 563 -1.16 -15.52 -19.32
C SER A 563 -0.39 -16.04 -18.12
N ASN A 564 -0.94 -17.03 -17.45
CA ASN A 564 -0.26 -17.80 -16.43
C ASN A 564 0.27 -19.11 -17.03
N PRO A 565 1.60 -19.29 -17.17
CA PRO A 565 2.16 -20.49 -17.76
C PRO A 565 2.26 -21.67 -16.77
N SER A 566 1.94 -21.46 -15.49
CA SER A 566 2.22 -22.39 -14.40
C SER A 566 1.00 -23.17 -13.92
N GLY A 567 1.27 -24.20 -13.10
CA GLY A 567 0.26 -24.97 -12.37
C GLY A 567 -0.15 -24.35 -11.03
N TYR A 568 0.03 -23.04 -10.85
CA TYR A 568 -0.36 -22.33 -9.63
C TYR A 568 -1.39 -21.26 -9.96
N ASN A 569 -2.47 -21.17 -9.19
CA ASN A 569 -3.34 -20.00 -9.23
C ASN A 569 -2.67 -18.83 -8.49
N TYR A 570 -2.72 -17.63 -9.06
CA TYR A 570 -2.25 -16.41 -8.40
C TYR A 570 -2.91 -15.16 -8.98
N SER A 571 -2.81 -14.05 -8.25
CA SER A 571 -3.18 -12.74 -8.75
C SER A 571 -1.93 -12.00 -9.25
N GLU A 572 -1.99 -11.43 -10.45
CA GLU A 572 -0.95 -10.57 -10.99
C GLU A 572 -1.38 -9.11 -10.88
N THR A 573 -0.45 -8.22 -10.56
CA THR A 573 -0.72 -6.77 -10.52
C THR A 573 -0.10 -6.13 -11.75
N ALA A 574 -0.92 -5.86 -12.75
CA ALA A 574 -0.49 -5.12 -13.94
C ALA A 574 -0.42 -3.63 -13.60
N ILE A 575 0.75 -3.00 -13.74
CA ILE A 575 0.94 -1.58 -13.41
C ILE A 575 1.21 -0.77 -14.68
N LEU A 576 0.43 0.30 -14.87
CA LEU A 576 0.61 1.25 -15.96
C LEU A 576 1.37 2.48 -15.48
N TYR A 577 2.52 2.71 -16.10
CA TYR A 577 3.31 3.92 -15.95
C TYR A 577 3.16 4.84 -17.17
N ILE A 578 3.22 6.14 -16.93
CA ILE A 578 3.32 7.16 -17.98
C ILE A 578 4.58 7.99 -17.74
N GLU A 579 5.25 8.34 -18.83
CA GLU A 579 6.35 9.29 -18.87
C GLU A 579 5.95 10.49 -19.75
N ASP A 580 6.18 11.71 -19.25
CA ASP A 580 5.99 12.95 -20.01
C ASP A 580 7.37 13.48 -20.42
N LEU A 581 7.86 13.05 -21.57
CA LEU A 581 9.24 13.32 -22.02
C LEU A 581 9.56 14.81 -22.17
N VAL A 582 8.55 15.64 -22.49
CA VAL A 582 8.76 17.08 -22.76
C VAL A 582 7.61 17.89 -22.19
N SER A 583 7.91 18.63 -21.12
CA SER A 583 6.94 19.45 -20.41
C SER A 583 7.51 20.81 -20.03
N LYS A 584 6.64 21.77 -19.70
CA LYS A 584 7.06 23.11 -19.24
C LYS A 584 7.74 23.07 -17.86
N ALA A 585 7.44 22.04 -17.07
CA ALA A 585 8.04 21.80 -15.78
C ALA A 585 8.67 20.41 -15.77
N VAL A 586 9.76 20.21 -15.04
CA VAL A 586 10.37 18.88 -14.90
C VAL A 586 9.34 17.91 -14.32
N ARG A 587 9.14 16.79 -15.01
CA ARG A 587 8.26 15.68 -14.65
C ARG A 587 9.11 14.46 -14.24
N PRO A 588 8.58 13.56 -13.42
CA PRO A 588 9.25 12.31 -13.12
C PRO A 588 9.54 11.48 -14.37
N VAL A 589 10.62 10.69 -14.34
CA VAL A 589 10.98 9.74 -15.41
C VAL A 589 9.90 8.69 -15.65
N ARG A 590 9.04 8.45 -14.66
CA ARG A 590 7.80 7.66 -14.79
C ARG A 590 6.89 7.92 -13.62
N GLU A 591 5.59 7.88 -13.86
CA GLU A 591 4.57 7.97 -12.83
C GLU A 591 3.57 6.84 -13.03
N MET A 592 3.27 6.11 -11.96
CA MET A 592 2.17 5.16 -11.94
C MET A 592 0.85 5.92 -12.11
N LYS A 593 0.01 5.50 -13.06
CA LYS A 593 -1.30 6.10 -13.34
C LYS A 593 -2.45 5.15 -13.10
N LYS A 594 -2.20 3.86 -13.30
CA LYS A 594 -3.21 2.83 -13.13
C LYS A 594 -2.54 1.52 -12.74
N TYR A 595 -3.31 0.64 -12.14
CA TYR A 595 -2.97 -0.76 -12.00
C TYR A 595 -4.27 -1.56 -12.06
N GLN A 596 -4.14 -2.85 -12.25
CA GLN A 596 -5.23 -3.79 -12.13
C GLN A 596 -4.70 -5.08 -11.52
N VAL A 597 -5.41 -5.58 -10.51
CA VAL A 597 -5.19 -6.94 -10.00
C VAL A 597 -5.99 -7.89 -10.87
N VAL A 598 -5.34 -8.90 -11.41
CA VAL A 598 -5.90 -9.87 -12.33
C VAL A 598 -5.72 -11.25 -11.72
N ASP A 599 -6.82 -11.93 -11.40
CA ASP A 599 -6.76 -13.32 -10.99
C ASP A 599 -6.44 -14.20 -12.19
N LEU A 600 -5.38 -14.97 -12.08
CA LEU A 600 -4.88 -15.84 -13.13
C LEU A 600 -4.92 -17.31 -12.66
N PRO A 601 -5.95 -18.06 -13.09
CA PRO A 601 -5.95 -19.49 -12.88
C PRO A 601 -4.79 -20.17 -13.61
N GLU A 602 -4.42 -21.36 -13.15
CA GLU A 602 -3.36 -22.17 -13.74
C GLU A 602 -3.59 -22.38 -15.25
N HIS A 603 -2.52 -22.22 -16.03
CA HIS A 603 -2.54 -22.42 -17.49
C HIS A 603 -3.62 -21.62 -18.26
N GLN A 604 -4.17 -20.55 -17.67
CA GLN A 604 -5.17 -19.70 -18.30
C GLN A 604 -4.58 -18.39 -18.83
N THR A 605 -5.28 -17.79 -19.79
CA THR A 605 -5.02 -16.44 -20.26
C THR A 605 -6.27 -15.59 -20.05
N VAL A 606 -6.07 -14.41 -19.45
CA VAL A 606 -7.13 -13.47 -19.14
C VAL A 606 -6.87 -12.17 -19.88
N ARG A 607 -7.93 -11.56 -20.42
CA ARG A 607 -7.92 -10.15 -20.86
C ARG A 607 -8.44 -9.31 -19.71
N PRO A 608 -7.61 -8.46 -19.08
CA PRO A 608 -8.08 -7.55 -18.07
C PRO A 608 -9.14 -6.61 -18.68
N ALA A 609 -10.21 -6.34 -17.94
CA ALA A 609 -11.34 -5.57 -18.45
C ALA A 609 -10.89 -4.17 -18.93
N ALA A 610 -11.30 -3.77 -20.13
CA ALA A 610 -10.87 -2.52 -20.79
C ALA A 610 -11.22 -1.22 -20.01
N ASN A 611 -12.15 -1.31 -19.05
CA ASN A 611 -12.63 -0.17 -18.26
C ASN A 611 -12.09 -0.15 -16.83
N GLY A 612 -11.28 -1.14 -16.43
CA GLY A 612 -10.76 -1.32 -15.07
C GLY A 612 -9.61 -0.39 -14.79
#